data_AF-A0A937KMZ4-F1
#
_entry.id   AF-A0A937KMZ4-F1
#
_cell.length_a   1.000
_cell.length_b   1.000
_cell.length_c   1.000
_cell.angle_alpha   90.00
_cell.angle_beta   90.00
_cell.angle_gamma   90.00
#
_symmetry.space_group_name_H-M   'P 1'
#
loop_
_entity.id
_entity.type
_entity.pdbx_description
1 polymer ?
#
loop_
_entity_poly.entity_id
_entity_poly.type
_entity_poly.pdbx_seq_one_letter_code
_entity_poly.pdbx_strand_id
1 'polypeptide(L)'
;MPAITTNDLKTGITLELDNGLFQVIEFQHVKPGKGGAFVRTKLRNVRTGNVFDRTFNAGVRVEQAIINREEMQFLYRDGTDFVFMNNESYEQMNVPPAALGEVADFMIEGMVAQVAFYGDDIIGV
;
A
#
# COMPACT_ATOMS: atom_id res chain seq x y z
N MET A 1 -3.18 14.51 7.01
CA MET A 1 -3.03 13.04 7.05
C MET A 1 -3.18 12.57 8.49
N PRO A 2 -3.84 11.43 8.76
CA PRO A 2 -3.96 10.92 10.13
C PRO A 2 -2.58 10.52 10.66
N ALA A 3 -2.13 11.18 11.72
CA ALA A 3 -0.89 10.82 12.41
C ALA A 3 -1.19 9.78 13.50
N ILE A 4 -0.61 8.60 13.36
CA ILE A 4 -0.74 7.52 14.34
C ILE A 4 0.49 7.47 15.24
N THR A 5 0.32 6.96 16.45
CA THR A 5 1.47 6.76 17.35
C THR A 5 2.06 5.37 17.16
N THR A 6 3.28 5.18 17.66
CA THR A 6 3.95 3.87 17.69
C THR A 6 3.14 2.78 18.40
N ASN A 7 2.20 3.15 19.26
CA ASN A 7 1.30 2.21 19.93
C ASN A 7 0.15 1.74 19.04
N ASP A 8 -0.21 2.52 18.02
CA ASP A 8 -1.29 2.21 17.09
C ASP A 8 -0.79 1.37 15.90
N LEU A 9 0.52 1.13 15.81
CA LEU A 9 1.14 0.29 14.79
C LEU A 9 0.62 -1.14 14.89
N LYS A 10 0.08 -1.63 13.78
CA LYS A 10 -0.39 -2.99 13.59
C LYS A 10 0.04 -3.49 12.23
N THR A 11 0.16 -4.81 12.11
CA THR A 11 0.35 -5.47 10.82
C THR A 11 -0.75 -5.05 9.84
N GLY A 12 -0.36 -4.76 8.60
CA GLY A 12 -1.25 -4.36 7.52
C GLY A 12 -1.40 -2.85 7.34
N ILE A 13 -1.06 -2.03 8.34
CA ILE A 13 -1.08 -0.57 8.22
C ILE A 13 0.00 -0.11 7.24
N THR A 14 -0.35 0.85 6.38
CA THR A 14 0.61 1.54 5.52
C THR A 14 1.01 2.86 6.16
N LEU A 15 2.31 3.13 6.18
CA LEU A 15 2.94 4.33 6.70
C LEU A 15 3.55 5.12 5.56
N GLU A 16 3.45 6.45 5.65
CA GLU A 16 4.24 7.34 4.81
C GLU A 16 5.52 7.71 5.57
N LEU A 17 6.67 7.33 5.01
CA LEU A 17 7.98 7.58 5.60
C LEU A 17 8.93 8.06 4.49
N ASP A 18 9.66 9.15 4.71
CA ASP A 18 10.70 9.61 3.77
C ASP A 18 10.17 9.74 2.30
N ASN A 19 8.93 10.20 2.12
CA ASN A 19 8.19 10.28 0.85
C ASN A 19 7.93 8.93 0.14
N GLY A 20 8.01 7.82 0.88
CA GLY A 20 7.71 6.47 0.41
C GLY A 20 6.55 5.83 1.19
N LEU A 21 5.87 4.88 0.54
CA LEU A 21 4.79 4.10 1.14
C LEU A 21 5.31 2.75 1.64
N PHE A 22 5.09 2.47 2.91
CA PHE A 22 5.59 1.27 3.58
C PHE A 22 4.52 0.57 4.38
N GLN A 23 4.25 -0.69 4.05
CA GLN A 23 3.32 -1.53 4.80
C GLN A 23 4.04 -2.25 5.94
N VAL A 24 3.46 -2.20 7.14
CA VAL A 24 3.92 -2.96 8.30
C VAL A 24 3.59 -4.44 8.10
N ILE A 25 4.61 -5.29 7.93
CA ILE A 25 4.45 -6.74 7.89
C ILE A 25 4.37 -7.29 9.32
N GLU A 26 5.26 -6.81 10.18
CA GLU A 26 5.44 -7.34 11.52
C GLU A 26 5.85 -6.20 12.45
N PHE A 27 5.40 -6.25 13.69
CA PHE A 27 5.82 -5.32 14.72
C PHE A 27 6.05 -6.03 16.05
N GLN A 28 7.01 -5.56 16.81
CA GLN A 28 7.39 -6.09 18.11
C GLN A 28 7.59 -4.93 19.08
N HIS A 29 6.72 -4.84 20.09
CA HIS A 29 6.89 -3.91 21.19
C HIS A 29 7.85 -4.52 22.22
N VAL A 30 8.98 -3.86 22.48
CA VAL A 30 9.98 -4.27 23.46
C VAL A 30 10.02 -3.25 24.61
N LYS A 31 9.87 -3.76 25.85
CA LYS A 31 10.03 -3.00 27.08
C LYS A 31 11.23 -3.56 27.86
N PRO A 32 12.44 -3.01 27.71
CA PRO A 32 13.61 -3.52 28.41
C PRO A 32 13.51 -3.23 29.92
N GLY A 33 14.09 -4.10 30.76
CA GLY A 33 14.10 -3.91 32.22
C GLY A 33 14.85 -2.65 32.68
N LYS A 34 15.74 -2.12 31.83
CA LYS A 34 16.36 -0.78 31.94
C LYS A 34 16.38 -0.13 30.55
N GLY A 35 15.79 1.06 30.42
CA GLY A 35 15.73 1.83 29.17
C GLY A 35 14.31 2.18 28.73
N GLY A 36 14.18 3.02 27.70
CA GLY A 36 12.88 3.37 27.10
C GLY A 36 12.29 2.22 26.28
N ALA A 37 10.96 2.18 26.19
CA ALA A 37 10.26 1.25 25.31
C ALA A 37 10.48 1.62 23.83
N PHE A 38 10.56 0.61 22.97
CA PHE A 38 10.68 0.81 21.53
C PHE A 38 9.90 -0.27 20.77
N VAL A 39 9.55 0.04 19.52
CA VAL A 39 8.85 -0.87 18.61
C VAL A 39 9.77 -1.17 17.44
N ARG A 40 10.10 -2.45 17.25
CA ARG A 40 10.75 -2.92 16.02
C ARG A 40 9.68 -3.26 15.01
N THR A 41 9.81 -2.77 13.79
CA THR A 41 8.88 -3.07 12.71
C THR A 41 9.63 -3.60 11.51
N LYS A 42 9.08 -4.61 10.87
CA LYS A 42 9.47 -5.03 9.53
C LYS A 42 8.52 -4.39 8.53
N LEU A 43 9.08 -3.57 7.65
CA LEU A 43 8.35 -2.76 6.69
C LEU A 43 8.59 -3.30 5.28
N ARG A 44 7.54 -3.33 4.45
CA ARG A 44 7.60 -3.61 3.01
C ARG A 44 7.31 -2.34 2.24
N ASN A 45 8.18 -1.96 1.32
CA ASN A 45 7.89 -0.89 0.37
C ASN A 45 6.77 -1.34 -0.57
N VAL A 46 5.69 -0.56 -0.66
CA VAL A 46 4.52 -0.95 -1.46
C VAL A 46 4.80 -0.88 -2.97
N ARG A 47 5.72 -0.02 -3.41
CA ARG A 47 6.09 0.10 -4.84
C ARG A 47 7.14 -0.92 -5.27
N THR A 48 8.18 -1.12 -4.47
CA THR A 48 9.32 -1.97 -4.86
C THR A 48 9.27 -3.38 -4.28
N GLY A 49 8.38 -3.64 -3.33
CA GLY A 49 8.31 -4.92 -2.61
C GLY A 49 9.46 -5.17 -1.62
N ASN A 50 10.47 -4.29 -1.58
CA ASN A 50 11.64 -4.44 -0.71
C ASN A 50 11.24 -4.43 0.77
N VAL A 51 11.83 -5.35 1.54
CA VAL A 51 11.57 -5.50 2.97
C VAL A 51 12.79 -5.05 3.78
N PHE A 52 12.59 -4.21 4.79
CA PHE A 52 13.62 -3.76 5.71
C PHE A 52 13.08 -3.58 7.13
N ASP A 53 13.99 -3.60 8.09
CA ASP A 53 13.65 -3.39 9.50
C ASP A 53 13.88 -1.93 9.90
N ARG A 54 12.90 -1.36 10.60
CA ARG A 54 12.99 -0.01 11.19
C ARG A 54 12.57 -0.07 12.65
N THR A 55 13.31 0.63 13.51
CA THR A 55 12.98 0.73 14.93
C THR A 55 12.46 2.13 15.23
N PHE A 56 11.33 2.20 15.92
CA PHE A 56 10.73 3.44 16.38
C PHE A 56 10.78 3.51 17.90
N ASN A 57 11.14 4.67 18.45
CA ASN A 57 11.00 4.92 19.88
C ASN A 57 9.52 5.03 20.25
N ALA A 58 9.14 4.58 21.44
CA ALA A 58 7.76 4.70 21.90
C ALA A 58 7.30 6.17 21.98
N GLY A 59 6.10 6.44 21.46
CA GLY A 59 5.51 7.79 21.45
C GLY A 59 5.84 8.63 20.21
N VAL A 60 6.68 8.12 19.30
CA VAL A 60 6.90 8.77 17.99
C VAL A 60 5.61 8.73 17.18
N ARG A 61 5.26 9.88 16.59
CA ARG A 61 4.18 10.02 15.62
C ARG A 61 4.67 9.68 14.22
N VAL A 62 3.88 8.91 13.49
CA VAL A 62 4.14 8.52 12.12
C VAL A 62 2.88 8.80 11.30
N GLU A 63 3.04 9.23 10.05
CA GLU A 63 1.92 9.49 9.16
C GLU A 63 1.39 8.16 8.61
N GLN A 64 0.08 7.95 8.73
CA GLN A 64 -0.59 6.81 8.15
C GLN A 64 -1.06 7.14 6.74
N ALA A 65 -0.64 6.29 5.78
CA ALA A 65 -1.13 6.30 4.42
C ALA A 65 -2.39 5.43 4.33
N ILE A 66 -3.51 5.99 3.88
CA ILE A 66 -4.74 5.23 3.63
C ILE A 66 -4.68 4.72 2.19
N ILE A 67 -4.54 3.39 2.04
CA ILE A 67 -4.67 2.74 0.75
C ILE A 67 -6.12 2.29 0.59
N ASN A 68 -6.78 2.78 -0.45
CA ASN A 68 -8.09 2.31 -0.86
C ASN A 68 -7.91 1.17 -1.85
N ARG A 69 -8.64 0.06 -1.66
CA ARG A 69 -8.64 -1.04 -2.62
C ARG A 69 -10.04 -1.16 -3.18
N GLU A 70 -10.15 -1.10 -4.49
CA GLU A 70 -11.43 -1.21 -5.19
C GLU A 70 -11.39 -2.40 -6.14
N GLU A 71 -12.50 -3.11 -6.23
CA GLU A 71 -12.66 -4.18 -7.22
C GLU A 71 -13.07 -3.58 -8.56
N MET A 72 -12.18 -3.73 -9.54
CA MET A 72 -12.41 -3.23 -10.88
C MET A 72 -12.34 -4.37 -11.89
N GLN A 73 -13.19 -4.29 -12.92
CA GLN A 73 -13.18 -5.21 -14.03
C GLN A 73 -12.36 -4.63 -15.18
N PHE A 74 -11.41 -5.41 -15.69
CA PHE A 74 -10.69 -5.05 -16.90
C PHE A 74 -11.60 -5.21 -18.12
N LEU A 75 -11.75 -4.14 -18.90
CA LEU A 75 -12.62 -4.11 -20.07
C LEU A 75 -11.86 -4.43 -21.36
N TYR A 76 -10.91 -3.56 -21.73
CA TYR A 76 -10.13 -3.67 -22.96
C TYR A 76 -8.84 -2.84 -22.86
N ARG A 77 -7.88 -3.08 -23.75
CA ARG A 77 -6.67 -2.24 -23.87
C ARG A 77 -6.93 -1.07 -24.80
N ASP A 78 -6.62 0.14 -24.36
CA ASP A 78 -6.63 1.35 -25.18
C ASP A 78 -5.19 1.76 -25.49
N GLY A 79 -4.70 1.35 -26.67
CA GLY A 79 -3.30 1.52 -27.05
C GLY A 79 -2.36 0.76 -26.11
N THR A 80 -1.65 1.48 -25.25
CA THR A 80 -0.74 0.91 -24.24
C THR A 80 -1.39 0.70 -22.88
N ASP A 81 -2.48 1.41 -22.61
CA ASP A 81 -3.11 1.46 -21.29
C ASP A 81 -4.22 0.42 -21.18
N PHE A 82 -4.55 0.05 -19.96
CA PHE A 82 -5.61 -0.91 -19.66
C PHE A 82 -6.81 -0.16 -19.10
N VAL A 83 -7.98 -0.31 -19.71
CA VAL A 83 -9.21 0.32 -19.23
C VAL A 83 -9.88 -0.61 -18.24
N PHE A 84 -10.00 -0.13 -17.01
CA PHE A 84 -10.72 -0.80 -15.93
C PHE A 84 -12.02 -0.05 -15.64
N MET A 85 -13.02 -0.78 -15.14
CA MET A 85 -14.29 -0.22 -14.70
C MET A 85 -14.55 -0.65 -13.26
N ASN A 86 -14.88 0.31 -12.39
CA ASN A 86 -15.35 0.01 -11.05
C ASN A 86 -16.74 -0.67 -11.13
N ASN A 87 -16.90 -1.82 -10.46
CA ASN A 87 -18.14 -2.60 -10.53
C ASN A 87 -19.33 -2.00 -9.75
N GLU A 88 -19.06 -1.05 -8.86
CA GLU A 88 -20.07 -0.37 -8.05
C GLU A 88 -20.49 0.97 -8.65
N SER A 89 -19.51 1.82 -9.03
CA SER A 89 -19.78 3.16 -9.58
C SER A 89 -19.94 3.19 -11.10
N TYR A 90 -19.50 2.13 -11.79
CA TYR A 90 -19.39 2.08 -13.26
C TYR A 90 -18.44 3.13 -13.86
N GLU A 91 -17.59 3.75 -13.03
CA GLU A 91 -16.57 4.68 -13.49
C GLU A 91 -15.43 3.93 -14.17
N GLN A 92 -14.93 4.48 -15.27
CA GLN A 92 -13.83 3.90 -16.03
C GLN A 92 -12.53 4.65 -15.75
N MET A 93 -11.42 3.92 -15.72
CA MET A 93 -10.09 4.47 -15.50
C MET A 93 -9.06 3.79 -16.39
N ASN A 94 -8.16 4.59 -16.95
CA ASN A 94 -7.00 4.12 -17.67
C ASN A 94 -5.87 3.82 -16.68
N VAL A 95 -5.44 2.57 -16.63
CA VAL A 95 -4.35 2.10 -15.78
C VAL A 95 -3.11 1.86 -16.66
N PRO A 96 -2.00 2.57 -16.41
CA PRO A 96 -0.79 2.38 -17.20
C PRO A 96 -0.13 1.03 -16.89
N PRO A 97 0.52 0.38 -17.87
CA PRO A 97 1.20 -0.91 -17.67
C PRO A 97 2.25 -0.88 -16.55
N ALA A 98 2.89 0.26 -16.31
CA ALA A 98 3.85 0.43 -15.22
C ALA A 98 3.23 0.24 -13.82
N ALA A 99 1.94 0.55 -13.66
CA ALA A 99 1.23 0.35 -12.40
C ALA A 99 0.78 -1.11 -12.21
N LEU A 100 0.54 -1.84 -13.31
CA LEU A 100 0.18 -3.25 -13.30
C LEU A 100 1.39 -4.18 -13.10
N GLY A 101 2.59 -3.73 -13.42
CA GLY A 101 3.81 -4.52 -13.30
C GLY A 101 3.74 -5.80 -14.13
N GLU A 102 4.18 -6.92 -13.55
CA GLU A 102 4.18 -8.24 -14.21
C GLU A 102 2.77 -8.77 -14.47
N VAL A 103 1.76 -8.29 -13.73
CA VAL A 103 0.36 -8.75 -13.88
C VAL A 103 -0.22 -8.32 -15.23
N ALA A 104 0.30 -7.24 -15.82
CA ALA A 104 -0.15 -6.72 -17.12
C ALA A 104 -0.17 -7.79 -18.23
N ASP A 105 0.80 -8.71 -18.22
CA ASP A 105 0.95 -9.76 -19.23
C ASP A 105 -0.05 -10.92 -19.04
N PHE A 106 -0.69 -11.00 -17.88
CA PHE A 106 -1.66 -12.04 -17.51
C PHE A 106 -3.11 -11.55 -17.52
N MET A 107 -3.35 -10.27 -17.83
CA MET A 107 -4.69 -9.68 -17.84
C MET A 107 -5.50 -10.17 -19.04
N ILE A 108 -6.71 -10.67 -18.76
CA ILE A 108 -7.67 -11.12 -19.77
C ILE A 108 -8.93 -10.28 -19.65
N GLU A 109 -9.47 -9.82 -20.77
CA GLU A 109 -10.71 -9.03 -20.81
C GLU A 109 -11.84 -9.71 -20.03
N GLY A 110 -12.54 -8.92 -19.22
CA GLY A 110 -13.58 -9.39 -18.31
C GLY A 110 -13.09 -9.87 -16.93
N MET A 111 -11.78 -9.98 -16.71
CA MET A 111 -11.22 -10.35 -15.41
C MET A 111 -11.42 -9.24 -14.38
N VAL A 112 -11.74 -9.62 -13.15
CA VAL A 112 -11.85 -8.71 -12.00
C VAL A 112 -10.52 -8.72 -11.23
N ALA A 113 -10.00 -7.54 -10.91
CA ALA A 113 -8.80 -7.36 -10.12
C ALA A 113 -9.01 -6.30 -9.03
N GLN A 114 -8.22 -6.36 -7.95
CA GLN A 114 -8.24 -5.33 -6.90
C GLN A 114 -7.19 -4.28 -7.21
N VAL A 115 -7.64 -3.07 -7.54
CA VAL A 115 -6.74 -1.94 -7.79
C VAL A 115 -6.55 -1.18 -6.48
N ALA A 116 -5.29 -0.96 -6.09
CA ALA A 116 -4.91 -0.25 -4.89
C ALA A 116 -4.51 1.21 -5.20
N PHE A 117 -5.22 2.14 -4.57
CA PHE A 117 -5.07 3.59 -4.73
C PHE A 117 -4.49 4.24 -3.47
N TYR A 118 -3.62 5.23 -3.65
CA TYR A 118 -3.20 6.18 -2.62
C TYR A 118 -3.50 7.60 -3.08
N GLY A 119 -4.56 8.20 -2.52
CA GLY A 119 -5.10 9.45 -3.07
C GLY A 119 -5.55 9.22 -4.50
N ASP A 120 -4.99 9.98 -5.44
CA ASP A 120 -5.26 9.85 -6.88
C ASP A 120 -4.25 8.94 -7.61
N ASP A 121 -3.24 8.41 -6.91
CA ASP A 121 -2.17 7.62 -7.52
C ASP A 121 -2.43 6.10 -7.41
N ILE A 122 -2.14 5.38 -8.50
CA ILE A 122 -2.29 3.92 -8.58
C ILE A 122 -0.99 3.27 -8.09
N ILE A 123 -1.09 2.50 -7.03
CA ILE A 123 0.08 1.87 -6.40
C ILE A 123 0.33 0.46 -6.96
N GLY A 124 -0.75 -0.24 -7.33
CA GLY A 124 -0.66 -1.60 -7.84
C GLY A 124 -2.00 -2.28 -8.04
N VAL A 125 -1.96 -3.46 -8.66
CA VAL A 125 -3.08 -4.37 -8.94
C VAL A 125 -2.68 -5.78 -8.51
#